data_AF-A0AAW9J012-F1
#
_entry.id   AF-A0AAW9J012-F1
#
_cell.length_a   1.000
_cell.length_b   1.000
_cell.length_c   1.000
_cell.angle_alpha   90.00
_cell.angle_beta   90.00
_cell.angle_gamma   90.00
#
_symmetry.space_group_name_H-M   'P 1'
#
loop_
_entity.id
_entity.type
_entity.pdbx_description
1 polymer ?
#
loop_
_entity_poly.entity_id
_entity_poly.type
_entity_poly.pdbx_seq_one_letter_code
_entity_poly.pdbx_strand_id
1 'polypeptide(L)'
;ERVMDSNDLEKERGITILSKNTAIMYNGVKINVVDTPGHADFGGEVERVLKMVDSVLLVVDSYEGPMPQTKFVLKKALELGLQPIVVINKIDKPNARPEEVIDEVFELFLELGADDEQLDFQIIYAS
;
A
#
# COMPACT_ATOMS: atom_id res chain seq x y z
N GLU A 1 4.04 20.11 -5.77
CA GLU A 1 5.44 19.74 -5.49
C GLU A 1 5.40 18.45 -4.68
N ARG A 2 5.92 17.32 -5.21
CA ARG A 2 5.83 16.01 -4.52
C ARG A 2 6.84 15.98 -3.38
N VAL A 3 6.38 15.81 -2.14
CA VAL A 3 7.23 15.81 -0.94
C VAL A 3 8.06 14.52 -0.81
N MET A 4 7.56 13.41 -1.37
CA MET A 4 8.15 12.07 -1.21
C MET A 4 9.12 11.65 -2.33
N ASP A 5 8.98 12.13 -3.57
CA ASP A 5 9.88 11.78 -4.68
C ASP A 5 10.94 12.90 -4.89
N SER A 6 12.11 12.79 -4.26
CA SER A 6 13.10 13.90 -4.31
C SER A 6 14.43 13.54 -4.98
N ASN A 7 14.71 12.26 -5.24
CA ASN A 7 15.98 11.83 -5.83
C ASN A 7 15.88 11.70 -7.36
N ASP A 8 16.93 12.04 -8.10
CA ASP A 8 16.90 12.07 -9.57
C ASP A 8 16.66 10.67 -10.19
N LEU A 9 17.21 9.63 -9.56
CA LEU A 9 16.98 8.23 -9.93
C LEU A 9 15.53 7.75 -9.70
N GLU A 10 14.86 8.25 -8.65
CA GLU A 10 13.46 7.91 -8.34
C GLU A 10 12.52 8.53 -9.38
N LYS A 11 12.80 9.78 -9.78
CA LYS A 11 12.05 10.48 -10.82
C LYS A 11 12.19 9.83 -12.20
N GLU A 12 13.37 9.33 -12.53
CA GLU A 12 13.63 8.66 -13.80
C GLU A 12 12.91 7.32 -13.91
N ARG A 13 12.77 6.58 -12.79
CA ARG A 13 12.16 5.25 -12.77
C ARG A 13 10.69 5.22 -12.32
N GLY A 14 10.19 6.31 -11.76
CA GLY A 14 8.81 6.39 -11.27
C GLY A 14 8.50 5.48 -10.07
N ILE A 15 9.52 5.11 -9.29
CA ILE A 15 9.40 4.24 -8.11
C ILE A 15 10.13 4.85 -6.92
N THR A 16 9.59 4.66 -5.71
CA THR A 16 10.30 4.95 -4.46
C THR A 16 11.45 3.96 -4.30
N ILE A 17 12.67 4.47 -4.07
CA ILE A 17 13.87 3.65 -3.87
C ILE A 17 14.27 3.67 -2.39
N LEU A 18 14.22 4.85 -1.75
CA LEU A 18 14.53 5.01 -0.33
C LEU A 18 13.28 5.34 0.47
N SER A 19 13.11 4.61 1.58
CA SER A 19 11.96 4.79 2.47
C SER A 19 11.99 6.15 3.18
N LYS A 20 10.94 6.95 3.05
CA LYS A 20 10.81 8.26 3.71
C LYS A 20 9.72 8.23 4.78
N ASN A 21 10.01 8.82 5.94
CA ASN A 21 9.05 8.96 7.02
C ASN A 21 8.39 10.35 6.98
N THR A 22 7.05 10.38 7.01
CA THR A 22 6.24 11.58 7.18
C THR A 22 5.47 11.48 8.49
N ALA A 23 5.72 12.41 9.41
CA ALA A 23 5.00 12.48 10.67
C ALA A 23 3.85 13.48 10.59
N ILE A 24 2.64 13.05 10.95
CA ILE A 24 1.40 13.84 10.93
C ILE A 24 0.84 13.86 12.35
N MET A 25 0.44 15.04 12.84
CA MET A 25 -0.33 15.17 14.09
C MET A 25 -1.82 15.27 13.74
N TYR A 26 -2.62 14.32 14.20
CA TYR A 26 -4.07 14.29 13.99
C TYR A 26 -4.79 14.03 15.31
N ASN A 27 -5.65 14.97 15.74
CA ASN A 27 -6.42 14.86 16.99
C ASN A 27 -5.57 14.51 18.24
N GLY A 28 -4.37 15.07 18.33
CA GLY A 28 -3.43 14.80 19.43
C GLY A 28 -2.66 13.48 19.31
N VAL A 29 -2.92 12.68 18.28
CA VAL A 29 -2.21 11.44 17.96
C VAL A 29 -1.13 11.72 16.90
N LYS A 30 0.07 11.19 17.11
CA LYS A 30 1.14 11.23 16.12
C LYS A 30 1.07 9.99 15.24
N ILE A 31 0.88 10.18 13.95
CA ILE A 31 0.87 9.13 12.93
C ILE A 31 2.16 9.24 12.11
N ASN A 32 2.90 8.14 11.98
CA ASN A 32 4.08 8.09 11.12
C ASN A 32 3.74 7.26 9.89
N VAL A 33 3.86 7.87 8.72
CA VAL A 33 3.66 7.19 7.43
C VAL A 33 5.03 6.94 6.85
N VAL A 34 5.38 5.66 6.66
CA VAL A 34 6.64 5.26 6.05
C VAL A 34 6.37 4.77 4.65
N ASP A 35 6.94 5.45 3.67
CA ASP A 35 6.86 5.03 2.27
C ASP A 35 7.76 3.81 2.02
N THR A 36 7.26 2.81 1.30
CA THR A 36 7.99 1.56 1.02
C THR A 36 8.38 1.47 -0.45
N PRO A 37 9.59 1.00 -0.80
CA PRO A 37 9.94 0.67 -2.17
C PRO A 37 8.97 -0.38 -2.75
N GLY A 38 8.41 -0.12 -3.94
CA GLY A 38 7.39 -0.98 -4.55
C GLY A 38 7.93 -2.16 -5.38
N HIS A 39 9.24 -2.38 -5.42
CA HIS A 39 9.88 -3.35 -6.32
C HIS A 39 10.65 -4.45 -5.55
N ALA A 40 10.50 -5.70 -6.01
CA ALA A 40 11.11 -6.88 -5.39
C ALA A 40 12.65 -6.82 -5.26
N ASP A 41 13.29 -6.05 -6.14
CA ASP A 41 14.74 -5.82 -6.14
C ASP A 41 15.25 -5.14 -4.84
N PHE A 42 14.35 -4.56 -4.04
CA PHE A 42 14.67 -3.91 -2.76
C PHE A 42 14.15 -4.69 -1.54
N GLY A 43 14.01 -6.01 -1.65
CA GLY A 43 13.40 -6.85 -0.61
C GLY A 43 13.97 -6.69 0.81
N GLY A 44 15.28 -6.48 0.96
CA GLY A 44 15.89 -6.25 2.27
C GLY A 44 15.48 -4.92 2.94
N GLU A 45 15.25 -3.88 2.14
CA GLU A 45 14.76 -2.59 2.66
C GLU A 45 13.27 -2.67 2.99
N VAL A 46 12.48 -3.30 2.11
CA VAL A 46 11.05 -3.56 2.34
C VAL A 46 10.82 -4.31 3.65
N GLU A 47 11.53 -5.42 3.90
CA GLU A 47 11.37 -6.18 5.15
C GLU A 47 11.76 -5.36 6.38
N ARG A 48 12.75 -4.46 6.28
CA ARG A 48 13.12 -3.59 7.40
C ARG A 48 12.03 -2.59 7.71
N VAL A 49 11.41 -1.99 6.69
CA VAL A 49 10.31 -1.04 6.87
C VAL A 49 9.09 -1.72 7.46
N LEU A 50 8.71 -2.88 6.93
CA LEU A 50 7.53 -3.61 7.41
C LEU A 50 7.67 -4.03 8.88
N LYS A 51 8.88 -4.30 9.36
CA LYS A 51 9.14 -4.58 10.79
C LYS A 51 9.07 -3.35 11.72
N MET A 52 8.97 -2.14 11.18
CA MET A 52 8.91 -0.89 11.95
C MET A 52 7.51 -0.29 12.01
N VAL A 53 6.53 -0.87 11.30
CA VAL A 53 5.16 -0.37 11.22
C VAL A 53 4.19 -1.35 11.88
N ASP A 54 3.07 -0.83 12.37
CA ASP A 54 2.02 -1.63 12.99
C ASP A 54 0.97 -2.12 11.97
N SER A 55 0.90 -1.50 10.79
CA SER A 55 -0.10 -1.77 9.74
C SER A 55 0.40 -1.24 8.38
N VAL A 56 -0.28 -1.62 7.30
CA VAL A 56 0.02 -1.18 5.93
C VAL A 56 -1.21 -0.57 5.25
N LEU A 57 -0.98 0.45 4.42
CA LEU A 57 -1.99 1.03 3.55
C LEU A 57 -1.83 0.48 2.13
N LEU A 58 -2.78 -0.32 1.66
CA LEU A 58 -2.83 -0.79 0.28
C LEU A 58 -3.66 0.18 -0.56
N VAL A 59 -3.01 1.03 -1.36
CA VAL A 59 -3.70 1.97 -2.24
C VAL A 59 -3.92 1.34 -3.61
N VAL A 60 -5.18 1.30 -4.05
CA VAL A 60 -5.60 0.65 -5.29
C VAL A 60 -6.41 1.63 -6.13
N ASP A 61 -6.15 1.71 -7.44
CA ASP A 61 -6.96 2.54 -8.33
C ASP A 61 -8.33 1.89 -8.53
N SER A 62 -9.40 2.67 -8.36
CA SER A 62 -10.80 2.22 -8.47
C SER A 62 -11.21 1.74 -9.86
N TYR A 63 -10.36 1.92 -10.88
CA TYR A 63 -10.56 1.39 -12.22
C TYR A 63 -9.54 0.32 -12.59
N GLU A 64 -8.25 0.55 -12.33
CA GLU A 64 -7.21 -0.38 -12.79
C GLU A 64 -7.15 -1.66 -11.94
N GLY A 65 -7.51 -1.58 -10.65
CA GLY A 65 -7.40 -2.72 -9.74
C GLY A 65 -5.98 -2.93 -9.20
N PRO A 66 -5.73 -4.05 -8.49
CA PRO A 66 -4.43 -4.33 -7.89
C PRO A 66 -3.38 -4.69 -8.96
N MET A 67 -2.23 -4.02 -8.88
CA MET A 67 -1.13 -4.21 -9.82
C MET A 67 -0.17 -5.35 -9.40
N PRO A 68 0.40 -6.12 -10.36
CA PRO A 68 1.33 -7.22 -10.06
C PRO A 68 2.54 -6.82 -9.19
N GLN A 69 3.02 -5.58 -9.35
CA GLN A 69 4.16 -5.04 -8.62
C GLN A 69 3.91 -4.99 -7.11
N THR A 70 2.66 -4.74 -6.70
CA THR A 70 2.28 -4.61 -5.28
C THR A 70 2.25 -5.97 -4.57
N LYS A 71 2.12 -7.08 -5.31
CA LYS A 71 2.01 -8.44 -4.73
C LYS A 71 3.19 -8.80 -3.84
N PHE A 72 4.42 -8.43 -4.22
CA PHE A 72 5.62 -8.79 -3.47
C PHE A 72 5.64 -8.16 -2.07
N VAL A 73 5.43 -6.85 -2.02
CA VAL A 73 5.44 -6.10 -0.74
C VAL A 73 4.26 -6.51 0.13
N LEU A 74 3.08 -6.65 -0.47
CA LEU A 74 1.87 -7.08 0.24
C LEU A 74 2.04 -8.48 0.84
N LYS A 75 2.59 -9.44 0.08
CA LYS A 75 2.86 -10.79 0.59
C LYS A 75 3.74 -10.76 1.84
N LYS A 76 4.81 -9.95 1.81
CA LYS A 76 5.70 -9.79 2.96
C LYS A 76 5.01 -9.16 4.17
N ALA A 77 4.11 -8.21 3.93
CA ALA A 77 3.32 -7.60 5.00
C ALA A 77 2.38 -8.63 5.66
N LEU A 78 1.68 -9.42 4.84
CA LEU A 78 0.78 -10.48 5.31
C LEU A 78 1.53 -11.57 6.07
N GLU A 79 2.69 -12.02 5.56
CA GLU A 79 3.59 -12.98 6.23
C GLU A 79 4.08 -12.50 7.61
N LEU A 80 4.15 -11.17 7.82
CA LEU A 80 4.50 -10.56 9.09
C LEU A 80 3.30 -10.36 10.03
N GLY A 81 2.09 -10.77 9.61
CA GLY A 81 0.86 -10.62 10.39
C GLY A 81 0.34 -9.18 10.44
N LEU A 82 0.81 -8.29 9.55
CA LEU A 82 0.34 -6.92 9.51
C LEU A 82 -1.10 -6.88 8.98
N GLN A 83 -1.93 -6.05 9.60
CA GLN A 83 -3.33 -5.86 9.23
C GLN A 83 -3.44 -4.77 8.16
N PRO A 84 -3.82 -5.09 6.91
CA PRO A 84 -3.91 -4.10 5.85
C PRO A 84 -5.17 -3.23 5.97
N ILE A 85 -5.04 -1.97 5.57
CA ILE A 85 -6.18 -1.09 5.30
C ILE A 85 -6.16 -0.82 3.80
N VAL A 86 -7.27 -1.12 3.12
CA VAL A 86 -7.41 -0.98 1.68
C VAL A 86 -7.99 0.39 1.36
N VAL A 87 -7.28 1.15 0.52
CA VAL A 87 -7.70 2.47 0.06
C VAL A 87 -8.03 2.40 -1.42
N ILE A 88 -9.31 2.44 -1.76
CA ILE A 88 -9.80 2.50 -3.13
C ILE A 88 -9.79 3.96 -3.59
N ASN A 89 -8.84 4.30 -4.45
CA ASN A 89 -8.51 5.67 -4.83
C ASN A 89 -9.08 6.07 -6.20
N LYS A 90 -9.15 7.38 -6.45
CA LYS A 90 -9.67 7.99 -7.69
C LYS A 90 -11.12 7.63 -8.00
N ILE A 91 -11.96 7.52 -6.95
CA ILE A 91 -13.39 7.18 -7.10
C ILE A 91 -14.20 8.23 -7.87
N ASP A 92 -13.64 9.42 -8.06
CA ASP A 92 -14.20 10.52 -8.85
C ASP A 92 -14.16 10.27 -10.36
N LYS A 93 -13.41 9.26 -10.83
CA LYS A 93 -13.36 8.90 -12.24
C LYS A 93 -14.72 8.37 -12.72
N PRO A 94 -15.19 8.79 -13.91
CA PRO A 94 -16.50 8.38 -14.43
C PRO A 94 -16.58 6.87 -14.75
N ASN A 95 -15.44 6.21 -14.92
CA ASN A 95 -15.32 4.79 -15.19
C ASN A 95 -14.89 3.98 -13.96
N ALA A 96 -14.92 4.53 -12.75
CA ALA A 96 -14.59 3.80 -11.54
C ALA A 96 -15.51 2.56 -11.37
N ARG A 97 -14.92 1.44 -10.95
CA ARG A 97 -15.56 0.14 -10.70
C ARG A 97 -15.16 -0.39 -9.30
N PRO A 98 -15.42 0.39 -8.23
CA PRO A 98 -14.86 0.12 -6.91
C PRO A 98 -15.24 -1.24 -6.34
N GLU A 99 -16.48 -1.69 -6.53
CA GLU A 99 -16.95 -3.00 -6.04
C GLU A 99 -16.17 -4.15 -6.67
N GLU A 100 -15.98 -4.13 -8.00
CA GLU A 100 -15.19 -5.16 -8.70
C GLU A 100 -13.72 -5.14 -8.24
N VAL A 101 -13.16 -3.96 -7.99
CA VAL A 101 -11.79 -3.83 -7.50
C VAL A 101 -11.66 -4.36 -6.07
N ILE A 102 -12.67 -4.21 -5.23
CA ILE A 102 -12.68 -4.78 -3.88
C ILE A 102 -12.66 -6.32 -3.96
N ASP A 103 -13.47 -6.92 -4.84
CA ASP A 103 -13.44 -8.37 -5.07
C ASP A 103 -12.06 -8.83 -5.58
N GLU A 104 -11.45 -8.10 -6.51
CA GLU A 104 -10.09 -8.38 -7.00
C GLU A 104 -9.03 -8.31 -5.89
N VAL A 105 -9.16 -7.36 -4.95
CA VAL A 105 -8.26 -7.24 -3.79
C VAL A 105 -8.47 -8.39 -2.82
N PHE A 106 -9.72 -8.80 -2.58
CA PHE A 106 -10.04 -9.94 -1.73
C PHE A 106 -9.44 -11.25 -2.28
N GLU A 107 -9.61 -11.51 -3.58
CA GLU A 107 -8.99 -12.65 -4.27
C GLU A 107 -7.46 -12.59 -4.20
N LEU A 108 -6.88 -11.40 -4.33
CA LEU A 108 -5.44 -11.24 -4.15
C LEU A 108 -4.98 -11.62 -2.73
N PHE A 109 -5.72 -11.24 -1.69
CA PHE A 109 -5.37 -11.59 -0.31
C PHE A 109 -5.42 -13.10 -0.10
N LEU A 110 -6.44 -13.77 -0.63
CA LEU A 110 -6.54 -15.23 -0.63
C LEU A 110 -5.36 -15.89 -1.38
N GLU A 111 -5.01 -15.40 -2.57
CA GLU A 111 -3.86 -15.89 -3.36
C GLU A 111 -2.54 -15.77 -2.57
N LEU A 112 -2.40 -14.70 -1.79
CA LEU A 112 -1.21 -14.42 -0.99
C LEU A 112 -1.20 -15.12 0.37
N GLY A 113 -2.28 -15.81 0.74
CA GLY A 113 -2.38 -16.58 1.98
C GLY A 113 -2.71 -15.74 3.21
N ALA A 114 -3.52 -14.69 3.05
CA ALA A 114 -4.07 -13.92 4.16
C ALA A 114 -4.89 -14.81 5.11
N ASP A 115 -4.82 -14.52 6.40
CA ASP A 115 -5.65 -15.16 7.42
C ASP A 115 -7.04 -14.51 7.54
N ASP A 116 -7.92 -15.12 8.35
CA ASP A 116 -9.31 -14.65 8.53
C ASP A 116 -9.38 -13.21 9.09
N GLU A 117 -8.43 -12.80 9.94
CA GLU A 117 -8.39 -11.44 10.48
C GLU A 117 -7.99 -10.44 9.39
N GLN A 118 -6.99 -10.79 8.58
CA GLN A 118 -6.51 -9.99 7.46
C GLN A 118 -7.53 -9.88 6.32
N LEU A 119 -8.46 -10.84 6.19
CA LEU A 119 -9.57 -10.81 5.24
C LEU A 119 -10.73 -9.90 5.71
N ASP A 120 -10.79 -9.53 6.98
CA ASP A 120 -11.71 -8.52 7.53
C ASP A 120 -11.08 -7.11 7.49
N PHE A 121 -10.42 -6.79 6.38
CA PHE A 121 -9.71 -5.52 6.21
C PHE A 121 -10.67 -4.32 6.11
N GLN A 122 -10.23 -3.17 6.59
CA GLN A 122 -10.97 -1.92 6.47
C GLN A 122 -10.84 -1.35 5.05
N ILE A 123 -11.95 -0.85 4.51
CA ILE A 123 -12.01 -0.22 3.18
C ILE A 123 -12.25 1.28 3.33
N ILE A 124 -11.39 2.08 2.70
CA ILE A 124 -11.49 3.54 2.63
C ILE A 124 -11.58 3.96 1.17
N TYR A 125 -12.57 4.78 0.84
CA TYR A 125 -12.68 5.39 -0.49
C TYR A 125 -12.00 6.77 -0.50
N ALA A 126 -11.19 7.03 -1.53
CA ALA A 126 -10.42 8.26 -1.70
C ALA A 126 -10.48 8.81 -3.13
N SER A 127 -10.27 10.12 -3.27
CA SER A 127 -10.29 10.87 -4.53
C SER A 127 -9.07 11.78 -4.62
#